data_AF-A0A7L2QIS6-F1
#
_entry.id   AF-A0A7L2QIS6-F1
#
_cell.length_a   1.000
_cell.length_b   1.000
_cell.length_c   1.000
_cell.angle_alpha   90.00
_cell.angle_beta   90.00
_cell.angle_gamma   90.00
#
_symmetry.space_group_name_H-M   'P 1'
#
loop_
_entity.id
_entity.type
_entity.pdbx_description
1 polymer ?
#
loop_
_entity_poly.entity_id
_entity_poly.type
_entity_poly.pdbx_seq_one_letter_code
_entity_poly.pdbx_strand_id
1 'polypeptide(L)' 'MSCNTQCRPCQPCGPTPLANSCNEPCVRQCQNSTVVIEPPAVVVTLPGPILS' A
#
# COMPACT_ATOMS: atom_id res chain seq x y z
N MET A 1 -4.38 2.63 10.40
CA MET A 1 -4.15 2.44 8.95
C MET A 1 -4.68 1.10 8.54
N SER A 2 -5.90 1.07 8.03
CA SER A 2 -6.44 -0.16 7.48
C SER A 2 -7.41 0.20 6.36
N CYS A 3 -7.12 -0.25 5.15
CA CYS A 3 -8.06 -0.19 4.03
C CYS A 3 -9.09 -1.30 4.21
N ASN A 4 -9.77 -1.30 5.37
CA ASN A 4 -10.72 -2.34 5.74
C ASN A 4 -12.14 -1.85 5.47
N THR A 5 -12.57 -2.09 4.24
CA THR A 5 -13.98 -2.42 4.01
C THR A 5 -14.01 -3.38 2.85
N GLN A 6 -14.23 -4.65 3.19
CA GLN A 6 -14.26 -5.78 2.28
C GLN A 6 -15.10 -5.43 1.04
N CYS A 7 -14.58 -5.69 -0.16
CA CYS A 7 -15.43 -5.84 -1.33
C CYS A 7 -16.49 -6.89 -0.94
N ARG A 8 -17.74 -6.46 -0.77
CA ARG A 8 -18.80 -7.42 -0.42
C ARG A 8 -19.06 -8.30 -1.63
N PRO A 9 -19.15 -9.62 -1.46
CA PRO A 9 -19.47 -10.52 -2.55
C PRO A 9 -20.83 -10.13 -3.15
N CYS A 10 -20.93 -10.12 -4.49
CA CYS A 10 -22.21 -9.91 -5.16
C CYS A 10 -23.21 -10.93 -4.62
N GLN A 11 -24.36 -10.46 -4.17
CA GLN A 11 -25.41 -11.35 -3.69
C GLN A 11 -26.04 -12.02 -4.92
N PRO A 12 -26.15 -13.36 -4.98
CA PRO A 12 -26.86 -14.03 -6.08
C PRO A 12 -28.31 -13.54 -6.12
N CYS A 13 -28.74 -12.97 -7.24
CA CYS A 13 -30.16 -12.75 -7.50
C CYS A 13 -30.80 -14.07 -7.96
N GLY A 14 -31.23 -14.91 -7.01
CA GLY A 14 -32.16 -16.02 -7.28
C GLY A 14 -31.55 -17.41 -7.53
N PRO A 15 -32.42 -18.43 -7.73
CA PRO A 15 -32.07 -19.85 -7.64
C PRO A 15 -31.44 -20.48 -8.90
N THR A 16 -30.72 -19.72 -9.74
CA THR A 16 -30.20 -20.23 -11.03
C THR A 16 -28.67 -20.12 -11.10
N PRO A 17 -27.93 -21.18 -11.50
CA PRO A 17 -26.47 -21.16 -11.55
C PRO A 17 -26.00 -20.57 -12.88
N LEU A 18 -26.34 -19.30 -13.13
CA LEU A 18 -25.74 -18.54 -14.24
C LEU A 18 -24.63 -17.68 -13.65
N ALA A 19 -23.42 -18.25 -13.59
CA ALA A 19 -22.15 -17.56 -13.35
C ALA A 19 -22.24 -16.18 -12.65
N ASN A 20 -22.58 -16.16 -11.35
CA ASN A 20 -22.46 -14.96 -10.50
C ASN A 20 -20.99 -14.73 -10.11
N SER A 21 -20.09 -14.83 -11.09
CA SER A 21 -18.71 -14.43 -10.92
C SER A 21 -18.69 -12.91 -11.01
N CYS A 22 -18.49 -12.24 -9.87
CA CYS A 22 -18.16 -10.83 -9.81
C CYS A 22 -16.84 -10.61 -10.56
N ASN A 23 -16.92 -10.54 -11.89
CA ASN A 23 -15.78 -10.27 -12.76
C ASN A 23 -15.49 -8.77 -12.82
N GLU A 24 -16.29 -7.94 -12.15
CA GLU A 24 -15.98 -6.52 -12.03
C GLU A 24 -14.71 -6.32 -11.18
N PRO A 25 -13.71 -5.58 -11.71
CA PRO A 25 -12.48 -5.34 -10.99
C PRO A 25 -12.77 -4.53 -9.72
N CYS A 26 -12.59 -5.15 -8.54
CA CYS A 26 -12.71 -4.44 -7.27
C CYS A 26 -11.43 -3.64 -7.00
N VAL A 27 -11.29 -2.48 -7.63
CA VAL A 27 -10.23 -1.54 -7.33
C VAL A 27 -10.65 -0.69 -6.11
N ARG A 28 -9.70 -0.42 -5.21
CA ARG A 28 -9.89 0.48 -4.07
C ARG A 28 -8.81 1.54 -4.09
N GLN A 29 -9.23 2.79 -3.99
CA GLN A 29 -8.33 3.90 -3.71
C GLN A 29 -8.12 3.95 -2.21
N CYS A 30 -6.99 3.42 -1.76
CA CYS A 30 -6.55 3.57 -0.38
C CYS A 30 -5.72 4.87 -0.27
N GLN A 31 -5.53 5.36 0.96
CA GLN A 31 -4.59 6.45 1.21
C GLN A 31 -3.18 6.02 0.80
N ASN A 32 -2.36 6.98 0.37
CA ASN A 32 -0.95 6.71 0.08
C ASN A 32 -0.26 6.10 1.29
N SER A 33 0.44 4.99 1.08
CA SER A 33 1.36 4.43 2.09
C SER A 33 2.61 5.29 2.15
N THR A 34 3.03 5.67 3.35
CA THR A 34 4.36 6.26 3.58
C THR A 34 5.34 5.13 3.89
N VAL A 35 6.40 5.02 3.11
CA VAL A 35 7.53 4.13 3.38
C VAL A 35 8.74 5.00 3.67
N VAL A 36 9.40 4.76 4.80
CA VAL A 36 10.67 5.40 5.16
C VAL A 36 11.78 4.38 4.88
N ILE A 37 12.77 4.79 4.11
CA ILE A 37 13.99 4.01 3.88
C ILE A 37 15.03 4.54 4.88
N GLU A 38 15.44 3.71 5.83
CA GLU A 38 16.52 4.05 6.75
C GLU A 38 17.85 3.53 6.18
N PRO A 39 18.73 4.42 5.69
CA PRO A 39 20.07 4.02 5.29
C PRO A 39 20.94 3.72 6.54
N PRO A 40 22.00 2.91 6.39
CA PRO A 40 22.95 2.71 7.48
C PRO A 40 23.63 4.03 7.87
N ALA A 41 24.01 4.15 9.14
CA ALA A 41 24.73 5.32 9.63
C ALA A 41 26.09 5.45 8.92
N VAL A 42 26.42 6.68 8.49
CA VAL A 42 27.71 7.00 7.86
C VAL A 42 28.48 7.95 8.77
N VAL A 43 29.73 7.61 9.07
CA VAL A 43 30.64 8.48 9.81
C VAL A 43 31.31 9.44 8.84
N VAL A 44 31.18 10.74 9.10
CA VAL A 44 31.89 11.78 8.36
C VAL A 44 33.03 12.30 9.21
N THR A 45 34.24 12.27 8.67
CA THR A 45 35.41 12.94 9.26
C THR A 45 35.67 14.23 8.51
N LEU A 46 35.66 15.35 9.23
CA LEU A 46 36.00 16.65 8.66
C LEU A 46 37.52 16.87 8.77
N PRO A 47 38.19 17.33 7.70
CA PRO A 47 39.58 17.74 7.79
C PRO A 47 39.72 18.86 8.83
N GLY A 48 40.80 18.81 9.60
CA GLY A 48 41.04 19.78 10.67
C GLY A 48 41.09 21.23 10.15
N PRO A 49 40.85 22.22 11.03
CA PRO A 49 40.92 23.62 10.66
C PRO A 49 42.31 23.95 10.10
N ILE A 50 42.34 24.60 8.94
CA ILE A 50 43.59 25.12 8.38
C ILE A 50 43.96 26.34 9.21
N LEU A 51 44.99 26.21 10.06
CA LEU A 51 45.61 27.34 10.73
C LEU A 51 46.56 28.00 9.72
N SER A 52 46.14 29.15 9.19
CA SER A 52 46.98 30.05 8.38
C SER A 52 47.76 31.02 9.26
#